data_AF-A0A5N6ZXB9-F1
#
_entry.id   AF-A0A5N6ZXB9-F1
#
_cell.length_a   1.000
_cell.length_b   1.000
_cell.length_c   1.000
_cell.angle_alpha   90.00
_cell.angle_beta   90.00
_cell.angle_gamma   90.00
#
_symmetry.space_group_name_H-M   'P 1'
#
loop_
_entity.id
_entity.type
_entity.pdbx_description
1 polymer ?
#
loop_
_entity_poly.entity_id
_entity_poly.type
_entity_poly.pdbx_seq_one_letter_code
_entity_poly.pdbx_strand_id
1 'polypeptide(L)'
;MYFPMVFEIPAVWWEEGGFFGPEDPRIILDEGVQGAEPLIVFNMISDGAGSPRAMWIHKPFSNITTILTIRNEERRPVEKNWAPFFHNEPSAGKRTETNEYLHFVYSLRPLQVLSCMIRSGECDWVFRQEVPDALTELHGDTRGEMRGGTNFMPIPIDGHSDIQTYIGLPRTHLNFCNAGATYRPEITVLSGFQSKFHIAYASVATEFGHTLLDEDLLSNPCTKGNILIPSSIARWVYNSREDMMEVSFSIADENIHILRLYGVLSFIRSLPYYSRFLAFDNPHHDDASRNFRWSVVGNEVIACSVEAAANSSRADSILAEIGELSKALEQIRI
;
A
#
# COMPACT_ATOMS: atom_id res chain seq x y z
N MET A 1 -18.32 -22.92 12.52
CA MET A 1 -17.95 -21.51 12.77
C MET A 1 -19.23 -20.69 12.80
N TYR A 2 -19.30 -19.68 13.65
CA TYR A 2 -20.42 -18.74 13.71
C TYR A 2 -19.92 -17.35 13.33
N PHE A 3 -20.72 -16.59 12.60
CA PHE A 3 -20.41 -15.21 12.18
C PHE A 3 -21.35 -14.25 12.93
N PRO A 4 -20.85 -13.12 13.47
CA PRO A 4 -19.47 -12.65 13.45
C PRO A 4 -18.54 -13.51 14.31
N MET A 5 -17.27 -13.62 13.90
CA MET A 5 -16.20 -14.28 14.66
C MET A 5 -15.28 -13.21 15.23
N VAL A 6 -14.92 -13.38 16.51
CA VAL A 6 -13.96 -12.52 17.20
C VAL A 6 -12.69 -13.33 17.44
N PHE A 7 -11.53 -12.78 17.07
CA PHE A 7 -10.23 -13.41 17.27
C PHE A 7 -9.57 -12.86 18.53
N GLU A 8 -9.12 -13.74 19.40
CA GLU A 8 -8.38 -13.37 20.61
C GLU A 8 -6.90 -13.24 20.28
N ILE A 9 -6.43 -12.00 20.08
CA ILE A 9 -5.02 -11.70 19.85
C ILE A 9 -4.45 -11.08 21.13
N PRO A 10 -3.50 -11.76 21.81
CA PRO A 10 -2.85 -11.20 23.00
C PRO A 10 -2.15 -9.88 22.67
N ALA A 11 -2.43 -8.85 23.47
CA ALA A 11 -1.87 -7.51 23.30
C ALA A 11 -1.20 -7.05 24.58
N VAL A 12 -0.12 -6.30 24.43
CA VAL A 12 0.50 -5.59 25.56
C VAL A 12 -0.43 -4.45 25.98
N TRP A 13 -0.50 -4.20 27.29
CA TRP A 13 -1.22 -3.08 27.86
C TRP A 13 -0.39 -2.47 28.99
N TRP A 14 -0.64 -1.20 29.29
CA TRP A 14 -0.05 -0.51 30.44
C TRP A 14 -1.10 -0.32 31.52
N GLU A 15 -0.70 -0.50 32.78
CA GLU A 15 -1.59 -0.36 33.96
C GLU A 15 -2.29 1.00 34.03
N GLU A 16 -1.66 2.05 33.50
CA GLU A 16 -2.20 3.41 33.45
C GLU A 16 -3.19 3.67 32.28
N GLY A 17 -3.54 2.64 31.50
CA GLY A 17 -4.65 2.71 30.54
C GLY A 17 -4.28 2.77 29.05
N GLY A 18 -3.15 2.19 28.65
CA GLY A 18 -2.79 2.03 27.23
C GLY A 18 -3.08 0.62 26.72
N PHE A 19 -3.90 0.48 25.67
CA PHE A 19 -4.10 -0.79 24.96
C PHE A 19 -3.34 -0.76 23.64
N PHE A 20 -2.39 -1.68 23.46
CA PHE A 20 -1.53 -1.73 22.26
C PHE A 20 -1.83 -2.95 21.42
N GLY A 21 -3.12 -3.08 21.06
CA GLY A 21 -3.62 -4.17 20.22
C GLY A 21 -3.27 -4.03 18.74
N PRO A 22 -3.79 -4.94 17.90
CA PRO A 22 -3.62 -4.90 16.46
C PRO A 22 -4.10 -3.58 15.83
N GLU A 23 -3.28 -3.00 14.97
CA GLU A 23 -3.58 -1.79 14.20
C GLU A 23 -3.42 -2.04 12.69
N ASP A 24 -4.14 -1.27 11.87
CA ASP A 24 -4.09 -1.29 10.40
C ASP A 24 -4.15 -2.70 9.77
N PRO A 25 -5.19 -3.52 10.06
CA PRO A 25 -5.28 -4.87 9.53
C PRO A 25 -5.48 -4.87 8.00
N ARG A 26 -4.73 -5.75 7.33
CA ARG A 26 -4.79 -6.05 5.90
C ARG A 26 -5.12 -7.52 5.73
N ILE A 27 -6.16 -7.83 4.99
CA ILE A 27 -6.59 -9.22 4.76
C ILE A 27 -6.15 -9.63 3.36
N ILE A 28 -5.54 -10.80 3.23
CA ILE A 28 -5.15 -11.37 1.95
C ILE A 28 -5.42 -12.87 1.92
N LEU A 29 -5.82 -13.38 0.76
CA LEU A 29 -6.12 -14.79 0.53
C LEU A 29 -5.27 -15.30 -0.64
N ASP A 30 -4.73 -16.52 -0.54
CA ASP A 30 -4.04 -17.18 -1.65
C ASP A 30 -5.10 -17.71 -2.63
N GLU A 31 -5.57 -16.81 -3.50
CA GLU A 31 -6.68 -17.08 -4.41
C GLU A 31 -6.36 -18.24 -5.36
N GLY A 32 -7.37 -19.07 -5.63
CA GLY A 32 -7.24 -20.22 -6.52
C GLY A 32 -6.75 -21.50 -5.83
N VAL A 33 -6.36 -21.45 -4.55
CA VAL A 33 -6.00 -22.64 -3.76
C VAL A 33 -7.18 -23.07 -2.88
N GLN A 34 -7.64 -24.31 -3.08
CA GLN A 34 -8.75 -24.86 -2.29
C GLN A 34 -8.32 -25.05 -0.83
N GLY A 35 -9.13 -24.53 0.10
CA GLY A 35 -8.84 -24.64 1.54
C GLY A 35 -7.80 -23.62 2.04
N ALA A 36 -7.39 -22.66 1.21
CA ALA A 36 -6.61 -21.52 1.66
C ALA A 36 -7.36 -20.76 2.75
N GLU A 37 -6.64 -20.48 3.84
CA GLU A 37 -7.10 -19.68 4.95
C GLU A 37 -6.69 -18.21 4.71
N PRO A 38 -7.55 -17.23 5.02
CA PRO A 38 -7.15 -15.82 4.91
C PRO A 38 -6.04 -15.49 5.91
N LEU A 39 -5.07 -14.68 5.48
CA LEU A 39 -4.04 -14.14 6.35
C LEU A 39 -4.41 -12.71 6.73
N ILE A 40 -4.33 -12.40 8.02
CA ILE A 40 -4.53 -11.05 8.55
C ILE A 40 -3.16 -10.48 8.93
N VAL A 41 -2.72 -9.45 8.24
CA VAL A 41 -1.46 -8.75 8.51
C VAL A 41 -1.77 -7.46 9.26
N PHE A 42 -1.11 -7.21 10.37
CA PHE A 42 -1.29 -5.99 11.17
C PHE A 42 0.01 -5.61 11.86
N ASN A 43 0.08 -4.38 12.39
CA ASN A 43 1.15 -4.00 13.30
C ASN A 43 0.66 -3.95 14.75
N MET A 44 1.53 -4.30 15.69
CA MET A 44 1.21 -4.32 17.13
C MET A 44 2.51 -4.19 17.93
N ILE A 45 2.43 -3.63 19.14
CA ILE A 45 3.56 -3.61 20.07
C ILE A 45 3.87 -5.04 20.55
N SER A 46 5.15 -5.42 20.51
CA SER A 46 5.60 -6.70 21.07
C SER A 46 5.98 -6.57 22.56
N ASP A 47 5.98 -7.70 23.27
CA ASP A 47 6.29 -7.82 24.71
C ASP A 47 7.81 -7.77 25.03
N GLY A 48 8.66 -7.55 24.02
CA GLY A 48 10.11 -7.50 24.16
C GLY A 48 10.63 -6.23 24.84
N ALA A 49 11.90 -6.27 25.27
CA ALA A 49 12.59 -5.10 25.85
C ALA A 49 12.57 -3.91 24.87
N GLY A 50 12.13 -2.74 25.35
CA GLY A 50 11.93 -1.55 24.52
C GLY A 50 10.62 -1.55 23.71
N SER A 51 9.82 -2.62 23.78
CA SER A 51 8.49 -2.76 23.17
C SER A 51 8.42 -2.26 21.72
N PRO A 52 9.29 -2.73 20.80
CA PRO A 52 9.27 -2.27 19.43
C PRO A 52 7.96 -2.70 18.76
N ARG A 53 7.36 -1.77 18.01
CA ARG A 53 6.19 -2.07 17.17
C ARG A 53 6.64 -2.99 16.03
N ALA A 54 5.97 -4.13 15.87
CA ALA A 54 6.31 -5.17 14.92
C ALA A 54 5.15 -5.43 13.96
N MET A 55 5.45 -6.01 12.79
CA MET A 55 4.46 -6.59 11.91
C MET A 55 4.15 -8.03 12.32
N TRP A 56 2.91 -8.45 12.13
CA TRP A 56 2.40 -9.77 12.49
C TRP A 56 1.57 -10.35 11.35
N ILE A 57 1.53 -11.69 11.27
CA ILE A 57 0.57 -12.46 10.47
C ILE A 57 -0.29 -13.26 11.45
N HIS A 58 -1.61 -13.18 11.31
CA HIS A 58 -2.54 -14.05 12.00
C HIS A 58 -3.31 -14.94 11.02
N LYS A 59 -3.35 -16.23 11.35
CA LYS A 59 -4.10 -17.27 10.69
C LYS A 59 -5.37 -17.56 11.54
N PRO A 60 -6.55 -17.04 11.17
CA PRO A 60 -7.76 -17.07 11.99
C PRO A 60 -8.36 -18.47 12.24
N PHE A 61 -8.29 -19.38 11.27
CA PHE A 61 -8.79 -20.76 11.37
C PHE A 61 -7.76 -21.72 11.98
N SER A 62 -6.47 -21.48 11.76
CA SER A 62 -5.38 -22.21 12.44
C SER A 62 -5.15 -21.71 13.87
N ASN A 63 -5.62 -20.50 14.17
CA ASN A 63 -5.35 -19.75 15.40
C ASN A 63 -3.85 -19.61 15.70
N ILE A 64 -3.08 -19.19 14.69
CA ILE A 64 -1.63 -18.99 14.80
C ILE A 64 -1.33 -17.52 14.54
N THR A 65 -0.62 -16.89 15.47
CA THR A 65 -0.13 -15.51 15.35
C THR A 65 1.38 -15.52 15.33
N THR A 66 1.97 -14.98 14.27
CA THR A 66 3.41 -15.03 14.00
C THR A 66 3.96 -13.62 13.86
N ILE A 67 4.98 -13.29 14.65
CA ILE A 67 5.71 -12.02 14.53
C ILE A 67 6.70 -12.08 13.36
N LEU A 68 6.77 -11.01 12.57
CA LEU A 68 7.72 -10.91 11.46
C LEU A 68 9.07 -10.37 11.94
N THR A 69 10.15 -10.99 11.46
CA THR A 69 11.53 -10.64 11.82
C THR A 69 12.43 -10.73 10.60
N ILE A 70 13.09 -9.62 10.27
CA ILE A 70 14.08 -9.55 9.20
C ILE A 70 15.36 -10.23 9.69
N ARG A 71 15.83 -11.25 8.98
CA ARG A 71 17.02 -11.98 9.38
C ARG A 71 18.27 -11.11 9.26
N ASN A 72 19.20 -11.33 10.18
CA ASN A 72 20.50 -10.63 10.24
C ASN A 72 20.39 -9.10 10.43
N GLU A 73 19.25 -8.59 10.89
CA GLU A 73 19.06 -7.18 11.19
C GLU A 73 18.39 -7.01 12.56
N GLU A 74 18.80 -5.98 13.30
CA GLU A 74 18.07 -5.58 14.51
C GLU A 74 16.74 -4.94 14.10
N ARG A 75 15.67 -5.29 14.83
CA ARG A 75 14.35 -4.72 14.56
C ARG A 75 14.36 -3.21 14.80
N ARG A 76 13.79 -2.44 13.86
CA ARG A 76 13.60 -1.00 14.06
C ARG A 76 12.64 -0.73 15.23
N PRO A 77 12.70 0.45 15.87
CA PRO A 77 11.76 0.79 16.94
C PRO A 77 10.29 0.72 16.49
N VAL A 78 10.03 0.99 15.21
CA VAL A 78 8.69 1.00 14.62
C VAL A 78 8.69 0.30 13.26
N GLU A 79 8.09 -0.89 13.21
CA GLU A 79 7.70 -1.55 11.97
C GLU A 79 6.19 -1.38 11.76
N LYS A 80 5.81 -0.73 10.67
CA LYS A 80 4.42 -0.51 10.26
C LYS A 80 4.33 -0.31 8.76
N ASN A 81 3.12 -0.32 8.20
CA ASN A 81 2.82 -0.04 6.79
C ASN A 81 3.40 -1.03 5.75
N TRP A 82 3.86 -2.23 6.14
CA TRP A 82 4.26 -3.23 5.15
C TRP A 82 3.04 -3.70 4.36
N ALA A 83 3.12 -3.67 3.03
CA ALA A 83 2.00 -4.04 2.16
C ALA A 83 2.14 -5.48 1.64
N PRO A 84 1.29 -6.42 2.08
CA PRO A 84 1.44 -7.84 1.74
C PRO A 84 0.95 -8.17 0.33
N PHE A 85 1.58 -9.16 -0.30
CA PHE A 85 1.13 -9.78 -1.54
C PHE A 85 1.69 -11.19 -1.73
N PHE A 86 0.99 -11.98 -2.53
CA PHE A 86 1.50 -13.27 -2.99
C PHE A 86 2.27 -13.09 -4.31
N HIS A 87 3.53 -13.49 -4.30
CA HIS A 87 4.38 -13.57 -5.47
C HIS A 87 4.74 -15.03 -5.69
N ASN A 88 4.48 -15.55 -6.89
CA ASN A 88 4.68 -16.96 -7.19
C ASN A 88 5.78 -17.07 -8.24
N GLU A 89 6.70 -18.00 -8.04
CA GLU A 89 7.57 -18.41 -9.15
C GLU A 89 6.71 -18.99 -10.29
N PRO A 90 7.05 -18.73 -11.56
CA PRO A 90 6.33 -19.28 -12.71
C PRO A 90 6.28 -20.81 -12.61
N SER A 91 5.13 -21.35 -12.25
CA SER A 91 4.90 -22.79 -12.17
C SER A 91 3.92 -23.19 -13.27
N ALA A 92 4.28 -24.22 -14.04
CA ALA A 92 3.56 -24.65 -15.24
C ALA A 92 2.25 -25.41 -14.95
N GLY A 93 1.45 -24.99 -13.96
CA GLY A 93 0.21 -25.67 -13.59
C GLY A 93 -0.66 -24.95 -12.56
N LYS A 94 -1.89 -25.44 -12.37
CA LYS A 94 -2.78 -25.00 -11.29
C LYS A 94 -2.15 -25.37 -9.95
N ARG A 95 -1.88 -24.37 -9.10
CA ARG A 95 -1.37 -24.58 -7.74
C ARG A 95 -2.43 -25.28 -6.89
N THR A 96 -2.05 -26.40 -6.29
CA THR A 96 -2.90 -27.16 -5.35
C THR A 96 -2.56 -26.87 -3.90
N GLU A 97 -1.41 -26.25 -3.64
CA GLU A 97 -0.88 -25.99 -2.30
C GLU A 97 -0.78 -24.49 -2.02
N THR A 98 -1.03 -24.13 -0.76
CA THR A 98 -0.92 -22.75 -0.27
C THR A 98 0.53 -22.30 -0.27
N ASN A 99 0.76 -21.03 -0.55
CA ASN A 99 2.07 -20.42 -0.46
C ASN A 99 2.63 -20.56 0.95
N GLU A 100 3.90 -20.94 1.05
CA GLU A 100 4.65 -20.94 2.30
C GLU A 100 5.20 -19.55 2.65
N TYR A 101 5.29 -18.68 1.64
CA TYR A 101 5.87 -17.35 1.74
C TYR A 101 4.85 -16.26 1.39
N LEU A 102 4.90 -15.17 2.14
CA LEU A 102 4.17 -13.94 1.86
C LEU A 102 5.20 -12.83 1.61
N HIS A 103 5.02 -12.09 0.52
CA HIS A 103 5.90 -10.99 0.17
C HIS A 103 5.34 -9.68 0.70
N PHE A 104 6.23 -8.73 0.97
CA PHE A 104 5.86 -7.41 1.46
C PHE A 104 6.60 -6.34 0.71
N VAL A 105 5.88 -5.33 0.21
CA VAL A 105 6.51 -4.05 -0.12
C VAL A 105 6.81 -3.37 1.22
N TYR A 106 8.08 -3.32 1.57
CA TYR A 106 8.59 -2.73 2.80
C TYR A 106 8.72 -1.21 2.67
N SER A 107 9.22 -0.76 1.51
CA SER A 107 9.37 0.64 1.13
C SER A 107 9.04 0.79 -0.35
N LEU A 108 8.42 1.91 -0.74
CA LEU A 108 8.12 2.25 -2.13
C LEU A 108 9.20 3.14 -2.76
N ARG A 109 10.02 3.83 -1.95
CA ARG A 109 11.06 4.74 -2.41
C ARG A 109 12.24 4.82 -1.42
N PRO A 110 13.41 4.23 -1.74
CA PRO A 110 13.61 3.26 -2.82
C PRO A 110 12.73 2.01 -2.59
N LEU A 111 12.35 1.33 -3.67
CA LEU A 111 11.54 0.12 -3.64
C LEU A 111 12.30 -1.01 -2.95
N GLN A 112 11.70 -1.60 -1.91
CA GLN A 112 12.27 -2.71 -1.17
C GLN A 112 11.20 -3.76 -0.91
N VAL A 113 11.54 -5.02 -1.17
CA VAL A 113 10.62 -6.15 -1.04
C VAL A 113 11.24 -7.23 -0.14
N LEU A 114 10.45 -7.66 0.83
CA LEU A 114 10.73 -8.80 1.69
C LEU A 114 9.97 -10.03 1.19
N SER A 115 10.54 -11.21 1.40
CA SER A 115 9.82 -12.49 1.40
C SER A 115 9.89 -13.08 2.79
N CYS A 116 8.74 -13.38 3.38
CA CYS A 116 8.64 -13.89 4.74
C CYS A 116 7.97 -15.25 4.75
N MET A 117 8.57 -16.22 5.45
CA MET A 117 7.93 -17.52 5.68
C MET A 117 6.75 -17.34 6.63
N ILE A 118 5.54 -17.70 6.19
CA ILE A 118 4.28 -17.43 6.91
C ILE A 118 4.26 -18.09 8.29
N ARG A 119 4.83 -19.31 8.41
CA ARG A 119 4.81 -20.07 9.66
C ARG A 119 5.78 -19.53 10.71
N SER A 120 7.03 -19.26 10.33
CA SER A 120 8.08 -18.84 11.26
C SER A 120 8.17 -17.32 11.44
N GLY A 121 7.72 -16.55 10.45
CA GLY A 121 7.85 -15.09 10.42
C GLY A 121 9.24 -14.59 10.04
N GLU A 122 10.15 -15.50 9.66
CA GLU A 122 11.47 -15.13 9.18
C GLU A 122 11.38 -14.49 7.80
N CYS A 123 11.97 -13.31 7.65
CA CYS A 123 11.96 -12.52 6.43
C CYS A 123 13.37 -12.30 5.86
N ASP A 124 13.47 -12.33 4.54
CA ASP A 124 14.67 -11.93 3.80
C ASP A 124 14.36 -10.84 2.79
N TRP A 125 15.36 -10.02 2.51
CA TRP A 125 15.33 -9.11 1.37
C TRP A 125 15.46 -9.89 0.08
N VAL A 126 14.41 -9.89 -0.73
CA VAL A 126 14.44 -10.46 -2.08
C VAL A 126 14.72 -9.39 -3.13
N PHE A 127 14.43 -8.13 -2.81
CA PHE A 127 14.74 -7.01 -3.68
C PHE A 127 15.02 -5.73 -2.89
N ARG A 128 16.09 -5.04 -3.29
CA ARG A 128 16.42 -3.70 -2.85
C ARG A 128 16.81 -2.91 -4.08
N GLN A 129 16.05 -1.86 -4.36
CA GLN A 129 16.30 -1.00 -5.51
C GLN A 129 17.59 -0.22 -5.28
N GLU A 130 18.49 -0.29 -6.27
CA GLU A 130 19.67 0.56 -6.35
C GLU A 130 19.37 1.73 -7.29
N VAL A 131 19.54 2.95 -6.77
CA VAL A 131 19.39 4.20 -7.53
C VAL A 131 20.72 4.93 -7.43
N PRO A 132 21.49 5.05 -8.53
CA PRO A 132 22.76 5.76 -8.49
C PRO A 132 22.58 7.22 -8.16
N ASP A 133 23.46 7.78 -7.33
CA ASP A 133 23.42 9.20 -6.93
C ASP A 133 23.36 10.17 -8.11
N ALA A 134 24.00 9.83 -9.23
CA ALA A 134 24.00 10.65 -10.46
C ALA A 134 22.65 10.68 -11.19
N LEU A 135 21.75 9.74 -10.89
CA LEU A 135 20.41 9.61 -11.48
C LEU A 135 19.30 9.87 -10.47
N THR A 136 19.64 10.06 -9.20
CA THR A 136 18.71 10.58 -8.20
C THR A 136 18.47 12.05 -8.53
N GLU A 137 17.31 12.37 -9.13
CA GLU A 137 16.96 13.78 -9.27
C GLU A 137 16.76 14.40 -7.87
N LEU A 138 17.09 15.69 -7.76
CA LEU A 138 16.87 16.49 -6.55
C LEU A 138 15.37 16.76 -6.40
N HIS A 139 14.63 15.75 -5.95
CA HIS A 139 13.31 15.95 -5.40
C HIS A 139 13.45 16.64 -4.04
N GLY A 140 13.10 17.92 -4.01
CA GLY A 140 13.45 18.84 -2.93
C GLY A 140 12.47 18.88 -1.77
N ASP A 141 11.30 18.24 -1.88
CA ASP A 141 10.30 18.25 -0.82
C ASP A 141 10.50 17.11 0.18
N THR A 142 11.15 17.41 1.30
CA THR A 142 11.36 16.47 2.41
C THR A 142 10.13 16.26 3.29
N ARG A 143 9.02 16.95 3.01
CA ARG A 143 7.81 16.91 3.83
C ARG A 143 6.79 15.89 3.34
N GLY A 144 7.07 15.22 2.23
CA GLY A 144 6.23 14.19 1.65
C GLY A 144 6.97 12.88 1.49
N GLU A 145 6.28 11.77 1.77
CA GLU A 145 6.74 10.44 1.39
C GLU A 145 5.56 9.53 1.06
N MET A 146 5.82 8.49 0.26
CA MET A 146 4.83 7.45 0.02
C MET A 146 5.02 6.32 1.03
N ARG A 147 3.95 5.99 1.74
CA ARG A 147 3.89 4.88 2.70
C ARG A 147 2.91 3.83 2.20
N GLY A 148 3.03 2.61 2.70
CA GLY A 148 2.10 1.52 2.36
C GLY A 148 0.63 1.90 2.63
N GLY A 149 -0.28 1.07 2.15
CA GLY A 149 -1.72 1.28 2.29
C GLY A 149 -2.40 -0.06 2.29
N THR A 150 -3.01 -0.44 1.18
CA THR A 150 -3.63 -1.76 1.01
C THR A 150 -2.60 -2.89 0.87
N ASN A 151 -3.09 -4.13 0.90
CA ASN A 151 -2.46 -5.25 0.23
C ASN A 151 -2.33 -4.99 -1.29
N PHE A 152 -1.35 -5.63 -1.93
CA PHE A 152 -1.23 -5.65 -3.39
C PHE A 152 -1.93 -6.91 -3.93
N MET A 153 -2.91 -6.72 -4.82
CA MET A 153 -3.66 -7.81 -5.44
C MET A 153 -3.13 -8.12 -6.85
N PRO A 154 -3.03 -9.40 -7.24
CA PRO A 154 -2.56 -9.78 -8.57
C PRO A 154 -3.54 -9.30 -9.65
N ILE A 155 -2.97 -8.83 -10.76
CA ILE A 155 -3.69 -8.41 -11.95
C ILE A 155 -3.64 -9.56 -12.97
N PRO A 156 -4.80 -10.02 -13.49
CA PRO A 156 -4.84 -11.06 -14.51
C PRO A 156 -4.41 -10.48 -15.87
N ILE A 157 -3.15 -10.72 -16.25
CA ILE A 157 -2.59 -10.33 -17.54
C ILE A 157 -2.44 -11.56 -18.43
N ASP A 158 -3.09 -11.53 -19.59
CA ASP A 158 -3.09 -12.63 -20.53
C ASP A 158 -1.74 -12.68 -21.30
N GLY A 159 -1.22 -13.89 -21.52
CA GLY A 159 -0.14 -14.16 -22.48
C GLY A 159 1.31 -14.01 -21.99
N HIS A 160 1.54 -13.68 -20.70
CA HIS A 160 2.89 -13.49 -20.15
C HIS A 160 2.99 -14.21 -18.81
N SER A 161 3.42 -15.47 -18.81
CA SER A 161 3.49 -16.30 -17.59
C SER A 161 4.56 -15.87 -16.61
N ASP A 162 5.58 -15.17 -17.08
CA ASP A 162 6.80 -14.95 -16.30
C ASP A 162 6.79 -13.60 -15.57
N ILE A 163 5.93 -12.67 -16.02
CA ILE A 163 5.72 -11.37 -15.39
C ILE A 163 4.44 -11.41 -14.56
N GLN A 164 4.56 -11.05 -13.30
CA GLN A 164 3.43 -10.86 -12.41
C GLN A 164 3.23 -9.38 -12.16
N THR A 165 1.99 -8.93 -12.17
CA THR A 165 1.69 -7.53 -11.90
C THR A 165 0.62 -7.43 -10.83
N TYR A 166 0.70 -6.37 -10.04
CA TYR A 166 -0.12 -6.16 -8.86
C TYR A 166 -0.63 -4.74 -8.82
N ILE A 167 -1.83 -4.56 -8.29
CA ILE A 167 -2.38 -3.26 -7.95
C ILE A 167 -2.47 -3.11 -6.43
N GLY A 168 -2.06 -1.96 -5.93
CA GLY A 168 -2.24 -1.56 -4.54
C GLY A 168 -2.58 -0.08 -4.48
N LEU A 169 -3.10 0.33 -3.33
CA LEU A 169 -3.32 1.74 -3.02
C LEU A 169 -2.42 2.12 -1.84
N PRO A 170 -1.15 2.50 -2.06
CA PRO A 170 -0.37 3.20 -1.04
C PRO A 170 -0.94 4.58 -0.76
N ARG A 171 -0.36 5.28 0.22
CA ARG A 171 -0.77 6.64 0.58
C ARG A 171 0.43 7.57 0.66
N THR A 172 0.27 8.80 0.18
CA THR A 172 1.19 9.88 0.51
C THR A 172 0.98 10.27 1.96
N HIS A 173 2.06 10.50 2.69
CA HIS A 173 2.08 11.12 4.00
C HIS A 173 2.76 12.46 3.86
N LEU A 174 2.01 13.54 4.11
CA LEU A 174 2.47 14.89 3.83
C LEU A 174 2.34 15.77 5.07
N ASN A 175 3.41 16.50 5.41
CA ASN A 175 3.51 17.35 6.59
C ASN A 175 3.51 18.84 6.21
N PHE A 176 2.37 19.37 5.74
CA PHE A 176 2.25 20.79 5.40
C PHE A 176 1.12 21.52 6.16
N CYS A 177 0.12 20.81 6.68
CA CYS A 177 -0.94 21.45 7.45
C CYS A 177 -0.48 21.72 8.87
N ASN A 178 -0.86 22.87 9.42
CA ASN A 178 -0.66 23.17 10.85
C ASN A 178 -1.45 22.19 11.75
N ALA A 179 -2.54 21.62 11.23
CA ALA A 179 -3.36 20.63 11.92
C ALA A 179 -2.76 19.21 11.98
N GLY A 180 -1.64 18.96 11.28
CA GLY A 180 -0.96 17.67 11.26
C GLY A 180 -0.75 17.11 9.86
N ALA A 181 -0.47 15.80 9.78
CA ALA A 181 -0.21 15.12 8.53
C ALA A 181 -1.49 14.98 7.67
N THR A 182 -1.32 15.01 6.36
CA THR A 182 -2.36 14.67 5.38
C THR A 182 -2.02 13.33 4.72
N TYR A 183 -3.04 12.49 4.53
CA TYR A 183 -2.95 11.21 3.89
C TYR A 183 -3.87 11.15 2.67
N ARG A 184 -3.32 10.77 1.52
CA ARG A 184 -4.08 10.58 0.29
C ARG A 184 -3.69 9.29 -0.41
N PRO A 185 -4.65 8.47 -0.85
CA PRO A 185 -4.36 7.24 -1.57
C PRO A 185 -3.87 7.54 -2.99
N GLU A 186 -3.04 6.66 -3.51
CA GLU A 186 -2.60 6.65 -4.91
C GLU A 186 -2.76 5.25 -5.48
N ILE A 187 -3.19 5.12 -6.73
CA ILE A 187 -3.23 3.83 -7.42
C ILE A 187 -1.80 3.53 -7.87
N THR A 188 -1.24 2.42 -7.41
CA THR A 188 0.10 1.97 -7.80
C THR A 188 0.03 0.59 -8.42
N VAL A 189 0.74 0.43 -9.54
CA VAL A 189 0.94 -0.84 -10.21
C VAL A 189 2.39 -1.27 -10.01
N LEU A 190 2.57 -2.40 -9.34
CA LEU A 190 3.86 -3.05 -9.13
C LEU A 190 3.99 -4.19 -10.15
N SER A 191 5.13 -4.29 -10.82
CA SER A 191 5.45 -5.45 -11.66
C SER A 191 6.62 -6.21 -11.06
N GLY A 192 6.59 -7.53 -11.16
CA GLY A 192 7.63 -8.43 -10.69
C GLY A 192 7.94 -9.55 -11.68
N PHE A 193 9.20 -9.94 -11.75
CA PHE A 193 9.70 -11.09 -12.49
C PHE A 193 10.75 -11.76 -11.61
N GLN A 194 10.48 -12.98 -11.14
CA GLN A 194 11.30 -13.62 -10.09
C GLN A 194 11.52 -12.62 -8.93
N SER A 195 12.73 -12.55 -8.38
CA SER A 195 13.08 -11.59 -7.32
C SER A 195 13.36 -10.15 -7.80
N LYS A 196 12.86 -9.74 -8.96
CA LYS A 196 13.02 -8.38 -9.50
C LYS A 196 11.68 -7.66 -9.52
N PHE A 197 11.66 -6.41 -9.06
CA PHE A 197 10.44 -5.62 -8.96
C PHE A 197 10.64 -4.19 -9.43
N HIS A 198 9.60 -3.57 -9.97
CA HIS A 198 9.58 -2.14 -10.26
C HIS A 198 8.16 -1.56 -10.23
N ILE A 199 8.08 -0.26 -10.02
CA ILE A 199 6.82 0.47 -10.12
C ILE A 199 6.52 0.73 -11.60
N ALA A 200 5.47 0.11 -12.11
CA ALA A 200 5.03 0.24 -13.50
C ALA A 200 4.15 1.48 -13.72
N TYR A 201 3.43 1.90 -12.68
CA TYR A 201 2.55 3.06 -12.70
C TYR A 201 2.29 3.56 -11.28
N ALA A 202 2.18 4.87 -11.12
CA ALA A 202 1.55 5.50 -9.96
C ALA A 202 0.61 6.61 -10.47
N SER A 203 -0.60 6.69 -9.92
CA SER A 203 -1.49 7.82 -10.15
C SER A 203 -1.10 8.99 -9.27
N VAL A 204 -1.59 10.18 -9.61
CA VAL A 204 -1.64 11.28 -8.64
C VAL A 204 -2.48 10.90 -7.40
N ALA A 205 -2.25 11.59 -6.29
CA ALA A 205 -3.12 11.55 -5.11
C ALA A 205 -4.59 11.68 -5.52
N THR A 206 -5.40 10.70 -5.10
CA THR A 206 -6.80 10.56 -5.50
C THR A 206 -7.71 10.65 -4.28
N GLU A 207 -8.78 11.44 -4.36
CA GLU A 207 -9.70 11.62 -3.22
C GLU A 207 -11.03 10.89 -3.41
N PHE A 208 -11.27 10.32 -4.60
CA PHE A 208 -12.53 9.68 -5.01
C PHE A 208 -13.77 10.60 -4.89
N GLY A 209 -13.55 11.91 -4.72
CA GLY A 209 -14.54 12.98 -4.70
C GLY A 209 -15.62 12.79 -3.64
N HIS A 210 -16.81 13.27 -3.96
CA HIS A 210 -18.01 13.24 -3.09
C HIS A 210 -18.50 11.83 -2.72
N THR A 211 -17.86 10.78 -3.24
CA THR A 211 -18.18 9.40 -2.85
C THR A 211 -17.67 9.08 -1.44
N LEU A 212 -16.57 9.72 -1.03
CA LEU A 212 -15.94 9.49 0.28
C LEU A 212 -15.93 10.74 1.17
N LEU A 213 -15.76 11.93 0.58
CA LEU A 213 -15.59 13.17 1.32
C LEU A 213 -16.66 14.18 0.91
N ASP A 214 -17.35 14.77 1.87
CA ASP A 214 -18.29 15.86 1.62
C ASP A 214 -17.54 17.11 1.12
N GLU A 215 -18.27 18.04 0.48
CA GLU A 215 -17.69 19.24 -0.17
C GLU A 215 -16.83 20.08 0.78
N ASP A 216 -17.24 20.22 2.04
CA ASP A 216 -16.46 20.94 3.06
C ASP A 216 -15.10 20.28 3.31
N LEU A 217 -15.05 18.94 3.36
CA LEU A 217 -13.82 18.17 3.63
C LEU A 217 -12.87 18.18 2.43
N LEU A 218 -13.42 18.21 1.20
CA LEU A 218 -12.64 18.37 -0.03
C LEU A 218 -12.07 19.78 -0.14
N SER A 219 -12.84 20.79 0.25
CA SER A 219 -12.43 22.20 0.17
C SER A 219 -11.33 22.58 1.18
N ASN A 220 -11.19 21.82 2.26
CA ASN A 220 -10.20 22.06 3.30
C ASN A 220 -9.51 20.75 3.72
N PRO A 221 -8.50 20.29 2.95
CA PRO A 221 -7.78 19.05 3.23
C PRO A 221 -6.91 19.13 4.48
N CYS A 222 -6.82 20.28 5.13
CA CYS A 222 -6.10 20.48 6.39
C CYS A 222 -6.98 20.42 7.63
N THR A 223 -8.24 20.04 7.50
CA THR A 223 -9.16 19.85 8.64
C THR A 223 -9.48 18.37 8.83
N LYS A 224 -10.73 18.00 9.15
CA LYS A 224 -11.11 16.60 9.41
C LYS A 224 -10.88 15.67 8.21
N GLY A 225 -10.89 16.20 6.99
CA GLY A 225 -10.66 15.45 5.76
C GLY A 225 -9.19 15.18 5.45
N ASN A 226 -8.27 15.54 6.36
CA ASN A 226 -6.83 15.39 6.14
C ASN A 226 -6.39 13.92 6.08
N ILE A 227 -7.09 13.01 6.75
CA ILE A 227 -6.72 11.60 6.78
C ILE A 227 -7.70 10.80 5.91
N LEU A 228 -7.21 10.36 4.73
CA LEU A 228 -7.89 9.38 3.89
C LEU A 228 -6.95 8.19 3.64
N ILE A 229 -7.21 7.07 4.31
CA ILE A 229 -6.30 5.93 4.34
C ILE A 229 -6.96 4.71 3.72
N PRO A 230 -6.41 4.16 2.63
CA PRO A 230 -6.86 2.88 2.12
C PRO A 230 -6.28 1.75 2.99
N SER A 231 -7.14 0.96 3.63
CA SER A 231 -6.70 -0.09 4.56
C SER A 231 -6.47 -1.43 3.87
N SER A 232 -7.38 -1.87 2.99
CA SER A 232 -7.29 -3.16 2.31
C SER A 232 -8.12 -3.16 1.02
N ILE A 233 -7.61 -3.84 -0.02
CA ILE A 233 -8.44 -4.31 -1.11
C ILE A 233 -9.01 -5.65 -0.64
N ALA A 234 -10.26 -5.60 -0.15
CA ALA A 234 -10.90 -6.72 0.51
C ALA A 234 -11.39 -7.79 -0.47
N ARG A 235 -11.74 -7.37 -1.69
CA ARG A 235 -12.26 -8.24 -2.74
C ARG A 235 -12.08 -7.60 -4.11
N TRP A 236 -11.75 -8.40 -5.12
CA TRP A 236 -11.85 -7.98 -6.51
C TRP A 236 -12.55 -9.05 -7.33
N VAL A 237 -13.74 -8.72 -7.85
CA VAL A 237 -14.48 -9.58 -8.76
C VAL A 237 -14.25 -9.08 -10.18
N TYR A 238 -13.60 -9.88 -10.99
CA TYR A 238 -13.42 -9.62 -12.42
C TYR A 238 -13.86 -10.82 -13.24
N ASN A 239 -14.73 -10.60 -14.22
CA ASN A 239 -15.19 -11.56 -15.21
C ASN A 239 -15.77 -10.80 -16.42
N SER A 240 -16.34 -11.51 -17.39
CA SER A 240 -16.89 -10.88 -18.60
C SER A 240 -18.07 -9.92 -18.37
N ARG A 241 -18.67 -9.93 -17.16
CA ARG A 241 -19.84 -9.11 -16.80
C ARG A 241 -19.55 -8.06 -15.74
N GLU A 242 -18.51 -8.25 -14.93
CA GLU A 242 -18.25 -7.43 -13.75
C GLU A 242 -16.75 -7.23 -13.58
N ASP A 243 -16.35 -6.00 -13.28
CA ASP A 243 -15.00 -5.62 -12.86
C ASP A 243 -15.19 -4.64 -11.70
N MET A 244 -15.25 -5.19 -10.49
CA MET A 244 -15.63 -4.49 -9.27
C MET A 244 -14.67 -4.84 -8.14
N MET A 245 -13.98 -3.82 -7.63
CA MET A 245 -13.02 -3.90 -6.54
C MET A 245 -13.59 -3.23 -5.29
N GLU A 246 -13.64 -3.96 -4.18
CA GLU A 246 -14.03 -3.43 -2.86
C GLU A 246 -12.78 -3.02 -2.08
N VAL A 247 -12.69 -1.74 -1.75
CA VAL A 247 -11.58 -1.16 -1.01
C VAL A 247 -12.11 -0.51 0.27
N SER A 248 -11.52 -0.84 1.41
CA SER A 248 -11.86 -0.20 2.68
C SER A 248 -11.01 1.05 2.91
N PHE A 249 -11.65 2.14 3.35
CA PHE A 249 -11.01 3.40 3.68
C PHE A 249 -11.29 3.80 5.13
N SER A 250 -10.26 4.27 5.84
CA SER A 250 -10.39 5.03 7.08
C SER A 250 -10.42 6.52 6.75
N ILE A 251 -11.41 7.23 7.27
CA ILE A 251 -11.56 8.68 7.17
C ILE A 251 -11.40 9.27 8.56
N ALA A 252 -10.47 10.21 8.70
CA ALA A 252 -10.14 10.90 9.96
C ALA A 252 -9.74 9.96 11.12
N ASP A 253 -9.42 8.69 10.85
CA ASP A 253 -9.30 7.63 11.87
C ASP A 253 -10.56 7.43 12.73
N GLU A 254 -11.71 7.88 12.24
CA GLU A 254 -13.01 7.81 12.93
C GLU A 254 -13.96 6.82 12.27
N ASN A 255 -14.02 6.81 10.93
CA ASN A 255 -15.01 6.04 10.17
C ASN A 255 -14.36 5.11 9.16
N ILE A 256 -14.92 3.90 9.02
CA ILE A 256 -14.55 2.94 7.98
C ILE A 256 -15.62 2.93 6.88
N HIS A 257 -15.20 3.19 5.65
CA HIS A 257 -16.05 3.15 4.46
C HIS A 257 -15.60 2.03 3.54
N ILE A 258 -16.55 1.38 2.86
CA ILE A 258 -16.25 0.41 1.80
C ILE A 258 -16.62 1.04 0.46
N LEU A 259 -15.63 1.30 -0.37
CA LEU A 259 -15.80 1.84 -1.71
C LEU A 259 -15.81 0.70 -2.74
N ARG A 260 -16.72 0.78 -3.71
CA ARG A 260 -16.76 -0.10 -4.88
C ARG A 260 -16.24 0.62 -6.10
N LEU A 261 -15.06 0.23 -6.56
CA LEU A 261 -14.42 0.76 -7.77
C LEU A 261 -14.77 -0.14 -8.95
N TYR A 262 -15.30 0.45 -10.02
CA TYR A 262 -15.64 -0.28 -11.23
C TYR A 262 -14.68 0.03 -12.37
N GLY A 263 -14.38 -0.96 -13.22
CA GLY A 263 -13.56 -0.76 -14.43
C GLY A 263 -12.05 -0.66 -14.17
N VAL A 264 -11.59 -1.07 -12.99
CA VAL A 264 -10.17 -1.02 -12.59
C VAL A 264 -9.30 -1.89 -13.51
N LEU A 265 -9.74 -3.10 -13.85
CA LEU A 265 -9.00 -3.98 -14.77
C LEU A 265 -8.92 -3.37 -16.16
N SER A 266 -10.01 -2.77 -16.65
CA SER A 266 -10.02 -2.08 -17.95
C SER A 266 -9.06 -0.90 -17.97
N PHE A 267 -9.05 -0.09 -16.91
CA PHE A 267 -8.13 1.02 -16.74
C PHE A 267 -6.68 0.53 -16.79
N ILE A 268 -6.33 -0.47 -15.97
CA ILE A 268 -4.99 -1.04 -15.90
C ILE A 268 -4.56 -1.53 -17.29
N ARG A 269 -5.39 -2.34 -17.98
CA ARG A 269 -5.07 -2.87 -19.31
C ARG A 269 -4.88 -1.78 -20.38
N SER A 270 -5.45 -0.60 -20.18
CA SER A 270 -5.27 0.55 -21.06
C SER A 270 -3.98 1.33 -20.83
N LEU A 271 -3.26 1.08 -19.73
CA LEU A 271 -2.03 1.79 -19.43
C LEU A 271 -0.98 1.55 -20.53
N PRO A 272 -0.29 2.61 -21.03
CA PRO A 272 0.71 2.48 -22.08
C PRO A 272 1.82 1.47 -21.73
N TYR A 273 2.10 1.32 -20.44
CA TYR A 273 3.01 0.32 -19.90
C TYR A 273 2.72 -1.07 -20.48
N TYR A 274 1.49 -1.58 -20.43
CA TYR A 274 1.20 -2.94 -20.92
C TYR A 274 1.25 -3.04 -22.44
N SER A 275 0.85 -2.00 -23.18
CA SER A 275 0.95 -2.04 -24.65
C SER A 275 2.40 -2.05 -25.15
N ARG A 276 3.34 -1.47 -24.40
CA ARG A 276 4.73 -1.28 -24.81
C ARG A 276 5.68 -2.27 -24.14
N PHE A 277 5.55 -2.50 -22.84
CA PHE A 277 6.40 -3.42 -22.08
C PHE A 277 6.33 -4.84 -22.63
N LEU A 278 5.11 -5.32 -22.92
CA LEU A 278 4.87 -6.64 -23.51
C LEU A 278 5.43 -6.75 -24.95
N ALA A 279 5.58 -5.64 -25.66
CA ALA A 279 6.17 -5.62 -27.01
C ALA A 279 7.72 -5.65 -27.01
N PHE A 280 8.36 -5.23 -25.92
CA PHE A 280 9.81 -5.25 -25.76
C PHE A 280 10.32 -6.53 -25.07
N ASP A 281 9.41 -7.40 -24.64
CA ASP A 281 9.74 -8.59 -23.88
C ASP A 281 10.11 -9.78 -24.79
N ASN A 282 11.23 -9.62 -25.49
CA ASN A 282 11.94 -10.77 -26.03
C ASN A 282 12.76 -11.39 -24.87
N PRO A 283 12.47 -12.62 -24.42
CA PRO A 283 13.13 -13.27 -23.27
C PRO A 283 14.64 -13.51 -23.44
N HIS A 284 15.22 -13.11 -24.57
CA HIS A 284 16.64 -13.24 -24.89
C HIS A 284 17.48 -11.97 -24.65
N HIS A 285 16.90 -10.87 -24.14
CA HIS A 285 17.65 -9.65 -23.84
C HIS A 285 18.14 -9.59 -22.38
N ASP A 286 19.41 -9.21 -22.22
CA ASP A 286 20.16 -9.19 -20.95
C ASP A 286 19.45 -8.46 -19.78
N ASP A 287 19.27 -9.21 -18.70
CA ASP A 287 18.45 -8.94 -17.52
C ASP A 287 18.98 -7.75 -16.67
N ALA A 288 20.31 -7.53 -16.68
CA ALA A 288 20.93 -6.44 -15.94
C ALA A 288 20.58 -5.04 -16.50
N SER A 289 20.47 -4.92 -17.82
CA SER A 289 20.18 -3.64 -18.50
C SER A 289 18.73 -3.18 -18.35
N ARG A 290 17.80 -4.13 -18.17
CA ARG A 290 16.37 -3.88 -17.94
C ARG A 290 16.13 -3.37 -16.53
N ASN A 291 16.69 -4.06 -15.54
CA ASN A 291 16.49 -3.74 -14.12
C ASN A 291 16.95 -2.32 -13.76
N PHE A 292 18.11 -1.88 -14.27
CA PHE A 292 18.64 -0.56 -13.97
C PHE A 292 17.80 0.61 -14.52
N ARG A 293 17.19 0.43 -15.70
CA ARG A 293 16.36 1.49 -16.30
C ARG A 293 15.01 1.61 -15.58
N TRP A 294 14.38 0.48 -15.27
CA TRP A 294 13.08 0.48 -14.60
C TRP A 294 13.17 0.80 -13.11
N SER A 295 14.30 0.48 -12.45
CA SER A 295 14.53 0.88 -11.07
C SER A 295 14.55 2.41 -10.95
N VAL A 296 15.37 3.11 -11.73
CA VAL A 296 15.46 4.57 -11.67
C VAL A 296 14.10 5.19 -12.01
N VAL A 297 13.49 4.79 -13.13
CA VAL A 297 12.18 5.34 -13.56
C VAL A 297 11.10 5.15 -12.50
N GLY A 298 11.01 3.98 -11.88
CA GLY A 298 10.03 3.74 -10.81
C GLY A 298 10.23 4.64 -9.60
N ASN A 299 11.49 4.87 -9.20
CA ASN A 299 11.83 5.79 -8.11
C ASN A 299 11.40 7.25 -8.43
N GLU A 300 11.66 7.71 -9.65
CA GLU A 300 11.29 9.05 -10.13
C GLU A 300 9.77 9.23 -10.24
N VAL A 301 9.04 8.19 -10.69
CA VAL A 301 7.57 8.22 -10.75
C VAL A 301 6.96 8.41 -9.36
N ILE A 302 7.42 7.65 -8.36
CA ILE A 302 6.94 7.82 -6.97
C ILE A 302 7.28 9.20 -6.44
N ALA A 303 8.49 9.68 -6.72
CA ALA A 303 8.94 11.00 -6.28
C ALA A 303 8.08 12.14 -6.85
N CYS A 304 7.87 12.14 -8.18
CA CYS A 304 6.99 13.09 -8.86
C CYS A 304 5.57 13.05 -8.29
N SER A 305 5.05 11.86 -7.99
CA SER A 305 3.70 11.71 -7.45
C SER A 305 3.56 12.35 -6.07
N VAL A 306 4.53 12.10 -5.18
CA VAL A 306 4.59 12.72 -3.84
C VAL A 306 4.69 14.24 -3.93
N GLU A 307 5.52 14.78 -4.83
CA GLU A 307 5.64 16.23 -5.02
C GLU A 307 4.38 16.86 -5.61
N ALA A 308 3.71 16.18 -6.54
CA ALA A 308 2.44 16.62 -7.08
C ALA A 308 1.37 16.68 -5.98
N ALA A 309 1.29 15.66 -5.13
CA ALA A 309 0.38 15.61 -4.00
C ALA A 309 0.66 16.73 -2.98
N ALA A 310 1.94 16.97 -2.67
CA ALA A 310 2.37 18.05 -1.79
C ALA A 310 2.00 19.43 -2.35
N ASN A 311 2.21 19.66 -3.64
CA ASN A 311 1.88 20.93 -4.30
C ASN A 311 0.37 21.17 -4.34
N SER A 312 -0.44 20.16 -4.69
CA SER A 312 -1.90 20.28 -4.70
C SER A 312 -2.40 20.65 -3.31
N SER A 313 -2.02 19.86 -2.31
CA SER A 313 -2.53 20.05 -0.96
C SER A 313 -2.09 21.39 -0.33
N ARG A 314 -0.90 21.90 -0.70
CA ARG A 314 -0.44 23.23 -0.31
C ARG A 314 -1.32 24.32 -0.92
N ALA A 315 -1.67 24.20 -2.20
CA ALA A 315 -2.55 25.16 -2.87
C ALA A 315 -3.93 25.18 -2.19
N ASP A 316 -4.48 24.01 -1.90
CA ASP A 316 -5.78 23.86 -1.22
C ASP A 316 -5.75 24.45 0.19
N SER A 317 -4.67 24.22 0.95
CA SER A 317 -4.47 24.83 2.28
C SER A 317 -4.46 26.36 2.23
N ILE A 318 -3.78 26.96 1.26
CA ILE A 318 -3.72 28.42 1.11
C ILE A 318 -5.10 28.98 0.75
N LEU A 319 -5.83 28.32 -0.14
CA LEU A 319 -7.18 28.73 -0.53
C LEU A 319 -8.14 28.68 0.67
N ALA A 320 -8.06 27.62 1.48
CA ALA A 320 -8.86 27.49 2.70
C ALA A 320 -8.56 28.61 3.71
N GLU A 321 -7.29 28.94 3.95
CA GLU A 321 -6.90 30.03 4.85
C GLU A 321 -7.42 31.40 4.37
N ILE A 322 -7.33 31.68 3.06
CA ILE A 322 -7.87 32.91 2.46
C ILE A 322 -9.39 32.97 2.61
N GLY A 323 -10.09 31.84 2.44
CA GLY A 323 -11.52 31.73 2.63
C GLY A 323 -11.95 32.06 4.06
N GLU A 324 -11.28 31.49 5.05
CA GLU A 324 -11.55 31.76 6.48
C GLU A 324 -11.25 33.22 6.85
N LEU A 325 -10.15 33.79 6.36
CA LEU A 325 -9.83 35.22 6.54
C LEU A 325 -10.93 36.12 5.94
N SER A 326 -11.44 35.77 4.77
CA SER A 326 -12.50 36.53 4.09
C SER A 326 -13.80 36.51 4.89
N LYS A 327 -14.22 35.33 5.41
CA LYS A 327 -15.39 35.20 6.30
C LYS A 327 -15.23 36.00 7.59
N ALA A 328 -14.04 35.96 8.21
CA ALA A 328 -13.75 36.72 9.42
C ALA A 328 -13.84 38.24 9.18
N LEU A 329 -13.32 38.71 8.03
CA LEU A 329 -13.40 40.12 7.64
C LEU A 329 -14.85 40.58 7.38
N GLU A 330 -15.70 39.73 6.81
CA GLU A 330 -17.13 40.02 6.65
C GLU A 330 -17.85 40.15 8.00
N GLN A 331 -17.50 39.32 8.99
CA GLN A 331 -18.08 39.38 10.33
C GLN A 331 -17.66 40.63 11.11
N ILE A 332 -16.46 41.17 10.86
CA ILE A 332 -15.96 42.43 11.46
C ILE A 332 -16.60 43.66 10.80
N ARG A 333 -17.19 43.50 9.61
CA ARG A 333 -17.80 44.60 8.84
C ARG A 333 -19.23 44.96 9.27
N ILE A 334 -19.69 44.42 10.39
CA ILE A 334 -20.98 44.69 11.07
C ILE A 334 -20.75 45.70 12.20
#